data_AF-A0A8T7CJH3-F1
#
_entry.id   AF-A0A8T7CJH3-F1
#
_cell.length_a   1.000
_cell.length_b   1.000
_cell.length_c   1.000
_cell.angle_alpha   90.00
_cell.angle_beta   90.00
_cell.angle_gamma   90.00
#
_symmetry.space_group_name_H-M   'P 1'
#
loop_
_entity.id
_entity.type
_entity.pdbx_description
1 polymer ?
#
loop_
_entity_poly.entity_id
_entity_poly.type
_entity_poly.pdbx_seq_one_letter_code
_entity_poly.pdbx_strand_id
1 'polypeptide(L)'
;MTQKPDQERVARFITESAHQIWMLSLDALSQTEKESRKFFDTMFGLGAAIQSQSQKTADAAKQTVSGSRSTATETIQRLEQMFEIRVARVLNSLQIPTARDIKELGKRVDTLSHAVDKLNAEKASAKKVRSAKKKSAVKEKKAKNSKKTKKRKKTKKTGKKSAGRKKASKTATRKKKKKA
;
A
#
# COMPACT_ATOMS: atom_id res chain seq x y z
N MET A 1 -93.02 -57.67 -18.97
CA MET A 1 -91.79 -58.38 -19.34
C MET A 1 -90.62 -57.75 -18.61
N THR A 2 -89.80 -58.57 -17.99
CA THR A 2 -89.01 -58.28 -16.79
C THR A 2 -87.55 -58.00 -17.18
N GLN A 3 -87.09 -56.74 -17.09
CA GLN A 3 -85.69 -56.32 -17.39
C GLN A 3 -84.90 -55.85 -16.14
N LYS A 4 -85.49 -55.93 -14.93
CA LYS A 4 -84.82 -55.54 -13.67
C LYS A 4 -83.60 -56.41 -13.25
N PRO A 5 -83.50 -57.73 -13.50
CA PRO A 5 -82.39 -58.53 -12.94
C PRO A 5 -81.04 -58.29 -13.63
N ASP A 6 -81.02 -57.80 -14.87
CA ASP A 6 -79.76 -57.50 -15.59
C ASP A 6 -79.10 -56.21 -15.10
N GLN A 7 -79.89 -55.19 -14.78
CA GLN A 7 -79.39 -53.92 -14.27
C GLN A 7 -78.70 -54.07 -12.90
N GLU A 8 -79.25 -54.93 -12.03
CA GLU A 8 -78.65 -55.17 -10.71
C GLU A 8 -77.32 -55.93 -10.81
N ARG A 9 -77.20 -56.88 -11.75
CA ARG A 9 -75.93 -57.57 -12.02
C ARG A 9 -74.87 -56.63 -12.56
N VAL A 10 -75.24 -55.74 -13.48
CA VAL A 10 -74.32 -54.73 -14.04
C VAL A 10 -73.88 -53.74 -12.97
N ALA A 11 -74.80 -53.25 -12.12
CA ALA A 11 -74.47 -52.34 -11.02
C ALA A 11 -73.50 -52.97 -10.00
N ARG A 12 -73.68 -54.26 -9.67
CA ARG A 12 -72.77 -54.99 -8.79
C ARG A 12 -71.38 -55.15 -9.40
N PHE A 13 -71.29 -55.47 -10.69
CA PHE A 13 -70.02 -55.61 -11.39
C PHE A 13 -69.25 -54.27 -11.47
N ILE A 14 -69.94 -53.16 -11.72
CA ILE A 14 -69.34 -51.83 -11.73
C ILE A 14 -68.82 -51.45 -10.34
N THR A 15 -69.58 -51.76 -9.28
CA THR A 15 -69.18 -51.46 -7.90
C THR A 15 -67.94 -52.28 -7.49
N GLU A 16 -67.93 -53.58 -7.82
CA GLU A 16 -66.80 -54.47 -7.57
C GLU A 16 -65.55 -54.02 -8.34
N SER A 17 -65.69 -53.68 -9.62
CA SER A 17 -64.59 -53.17 -10.45
C SER A 17 -64.06 -51.83 -9.93
N ALA A 18 -64.95 -50.92 -9.51
CA ALA A 18 -64.57 -49.64 -8.92
C ALA A 18 -63.81 -49.84 -7.60
N HIS A 19 -64.24 -50.78 -6.76
CA HIS A 19 -63.54 -51.11 -5.52
C HIS A 19 -62.16 -51.72 -5.79
N GLN A 20 -62.04 -52.59 -6.79
CA GLN A 20 -60.76 -53.15 -7.22
C GLN A 20 -59.83 -52.06 -7.74
N ILE A 21 -60.29 -51.21 -8.67
CA ILE A 21 -59.48 -50.08 -9.18
C ILE A 21 -59.04 -49.17 -8.01
N TRP A 22 -59.93 -48.94 -7.04
CA TRP A 22 -59.61 -48.13 -5.87
C TRP A 22 -58.54 -48.78 -4.98
N MET A 23 -58.70 -50.06 -4.63
CA MET A 23 -57.71 -50.82 -3.85
C MET A 23 -56.37 -50.94 -4.59
N LEU A 24 -56.39 -51.16 -5.90
CA LEU A 24 -55.20 -51.21 -6.74
C LEU A 24 -54.50 -49.85 -6.80
N SER A 25 -55.24 -48.75 -6.86
CA SER A 25 -54.63 -47.41 -6.83
C SER A 25 -53.91 -47.12 -5.52
N LEU A 26 -54.48 -47.60 -4.39
CA LEU A 26 -53.87 -47.49 -3.06
C LEU A 26 -52.64 -48.40 -2.92
N ASP A 27 -52.68 -49.60 -3.49
CA ASP A 27 -51.54 -50.53 -3.49
C ASP A 27 -50.38 -50.01 -4.37
N ALA A 28 -50.68 -49.52 -5.57
CA ALA A 28 -49.70 -48.90 -6.46
C ALA A 28 -49.06 -47.65 -5.85
N LEU A 29 -49.82 -46.84 -5.11
CA LEU A 29 -49.29 -45.69 -4.38
C LEU A 29 -48.29 -46.15 -3.31
N SER A 30 -48.63 -47.16 -2.50
CA SER A 30 -47.75 -47.72 -1.47
C SER A 30 -46.46 -48.33 -2.06
N GLN A 31 -46.57 -49.01 -3.20
CA GLN A 31 -45.40 -49.54 -3.91
C GLN A 31 -44.50 -48.40 -4.44
N THR A 32 -45.10 -47.34 -4.99
CA THR A 32 -44.38 -46.18 -5.49
C THR A 32 -43.67 -45.42 -4.37
N GLU A 33 -44.23 -45.32 -3.17
CA GLU A 33 -43.57 -44.65 -2.03
C GLU A 33 -42.25 -45.32 -1.64
N LYS A 34 -42.17 -46.65 -1.71
CA LYS A 34 -40.94 -47.41 -1.41
C LYS A 34 -39.86 -47.18 -2.48
N GLU A 35 -40.27 -47.13 -3.74
CA GLU A 35 -39.36 -46.86 -4.86
C GLU A 35 -38.92 -45.39 -4.90
N SER A 36 -39.84 -44.48 -4.58
CA SER A 36 -39.61 -43.06 -4.45
C SER A 36 -38.59 -42.73 -3.35
N ARG A 37 -38.68 -43.36 -2.17
CA ARG A 37 -37.68 -43.21 -1.09
C ARG A 37 -36.26 -43.56 -1.55
N LYS A 38 -36.07 -44.66 -2.28
CA LYS A 38 -34.76 -45.06 -2.81
C LYS A 38 -34.22 -44.03 -3.80
N PHE A 39 -35.07 -43.53 -4.70
CA PHE A 39 -34.69 -42.47 -5.62
C PHE A 39 -34.25 -41.20 -4.87
N PHE A 40 -35.00 -40.78 -3.85
CA PHE A 40 -34.62 -39.65 -3.02
C PHE A 40 -33.28 -39.88 -2.31
N ASP A 41 -33.06 -41.05 -1.71
CA ASP A 41 -31.78 -41.36 -1.05
C ASP A 41 -30.61 -41.30 -2.04
N THR A 42 -30.78 -41.79 -3.27
CA THR A 42 -29.74 -41.67 -4.31
C THR A 42 -29.50 -40.22 -4.72
N MET A 43 -30.55 -39.41 -4.84
CA MET A 43 -30.43 -37.99 -5.14
C MET A 43 -29.74 -37.23 -4.00
N PHE A 44 -30.07 -37.53 -2.74
CA PHE A 44 -29.41 -36.94 -1.59
C PHE A 44 -27.95 -37.36 -1.49
N GLY A 45 -27.64 -38.63 -1.78
CA GLY A 45 -26.26 -39.10 -1.86
C GLY A 45 -25.46 -38.39 -2.96
N LEU A 46 -26.05 -38.21 -4.14
CA LEU A 46 -25.43 -37.49 -5.24
C LEU A 46 -25.31 -35.98 -4.95
N GLY A 47 -26.31 -35.39 -4.30
CA GLY A 47 -26.28 -34.00 -3.82
C GLY A 47 -25.19 -33.77 -2.77
N ALA A 48 -25.05 -34.68 -1.80
CA ALA A 48 -23.97 -34.66 -0.82
C ALA A 48 -22.59 -34.84 -1.48
N ALA A 49 -22.48 -35.71 -2.49
CA ALA A 49 -21.25 -35.87 -3.26
C ALA A 49 -20.88 -34.58 -4.02
N ILE A 50 -21.84 -33.96 -4.72
CA ILE A 50 -21.65 -32.68 -5.41
C ILE A 50 -21.26 -31.58 -4.41
N GLN A 51 -21.93 -31.51 -3.26
CA GLN A 51 -21.61 -30.53 -2.22
C GLN A 51 -20.21 -30.75 -1.66
N SER A 52 -19.80 -31.99 -1.40
CA SER A 52 -18.46 -32.30 -0.92
C SER A 52 -17.38 -31.94 -1.95
N GLN A 53 -17.66 -32.16 -3.24
CA GLN A 53 -16.77 -31.77 -4.33
C GLN A 53 -16.71 -30.25 -4.46
N SER A 54 -17.83 -29.57 -4.31
CA SER A 54 -17.92 -28.11 -4.30
C SER A 54 -17.19 -27.51 -3.09
N GLN A 55 -17.27 -28.11 -1.91
CA GLN A 55 -16.50 -27.67 -0.74
C GLN A 55 -14.99 -27.82 -0.98
N LYS A 56 -14.55 -28.96 -1.53
CA LYS A 56 -13.13 -29.16 -1.87
C LYS A 56 -12.61 -28.14 -2.89
N THR A 57 -13.40 -27.86 -3.95
CA THR A 57 -13.02 -26.83 -4.93
C THR A 57 -13.11 -25.42 -4.35
N ALA A 58 -14.08 -25.15 -3.48
CA ALA A 58 -14.20 -23.88 -2.77
C ALA A 58 -13.04 -23.67 -1.81
N ASP A 59 -12.56 -24.70 -1.11
CA ASP A 59 -11.42 -24.59 -0.20
C ASP A 59 -10.10 -24.44 -0.98
N ALA A 60 -9.95 -25.16 -2.10
CA ALA A 60 -8.84 -24.91 -3.03
C ALA A 60 -8.89 -23.48 -3.61
N ALA A 61 -10.09 -22.99 -3.96
CA ALA A 61 -10.29 -21.64 -4.45
C ALA A 61 -10.04 -20.58 -3.36
N LYS A 62 -10.41 -20.83 -2.10
CA LYS A 62 -10.07 -19.94 -0.98
C LYS A 62 -8.56 -19.86 -0.79
N GLN A 63 -7.83 -20.96 -0.94
CA GLN A 63 -6.37 -20.96 -0.89
C GLN A 63 -5.77 -20.15 -2.05
N THR A 64 -6.22 -20.36 -3.29
CA THR A 64 -5.73 -19.59 -4.44
C THR A 64 -6.13 -18.13 -4.40
N VAL A 65 -7.36 -17.82 -3.98
CA VAL A 65 -7.85 -16.45 -3.77
C VAL A 65 -7.11 -15.78 -2.64
N SER A 66 -6.75 -16.48 -1.55
CA SER A 66 -5.94 -15.87 -0.48
C SER A 66 -4.54 -15.46 -0.98
N GLY A 67 -3.89 -16.30 -1.79
CA GLY A 67 -2.62 -15.96 -2.46
C GLY A 67 -2.78 -14.91 -3.57
N SER A 68 -3.95 -14.85 -4.22
CA SER A 68 -4.27 -13.85 -5.24
C SER A 68 -4.79 -12.54 -4.66
N ARG A 69 -5.24 -12.52 -3.41
CA ARG A 69 -5.72 -11.31 -2.73
C ARG A 69 -4.54 -10.41 -2.36
N SER A 70 -3.39 -10.99 -2.00
CA SER A 70 -2.15 -10.23 -1.84
C SER A 70 -1.65 -9.64 -3.16
N THR A 71 -1.73 -10.39 -4.27
CA THR A 71 -1.36 -9.84 -5.58
C THR A 71 -2.41 -8.84 -6.09
N ALA A 72 -3.69 -9.02 -5.77
CA ALA A 72 -4.75 -8.07 -6.06
C ALA A 72 -4.59 -6.77 -5.27
N THR A 73 -4.13 -6.82 -4.00
CA THR A 73 -3.81 -5.59 -3.26
C THR A 73 -2.65 -4.82 -3.88
N GLU A 74 -1.65 -5.53 -4.43
CA GLU A 74 -0.53 -4.92 -5.13
C GLU A 74 -0.96 -4.28 -6.46
N THR A 75 -1.87 -4.91 -7.20
CA THR A 75 -2.43 -4.31 -8.43
C THR A 75 -3.32 -3.11 -8.15
N ILE A 76 -4.07 -3.11 -7.04
CA ILE A 76 -4.85 -1.94 -6.60
C ILE A 76 -3.93 -0.78 -6.21
N GLN A 77 -2.83 -1.03 -5.49
CA GLN A 77 -1.84 0.01 -5.19
C GLN A 77 -1.24 0.62 -6.47
N ARG A 78 -0.98 -0.21 -7.49
CA ARG A 78 -0.52 0.29 -8.79
C ARG A 78 -1.60 1.11 -9.52
N LEU A 79 -2.87 0.74 -9.40
CA LEU A 79 -3.99 1.53 -9.93
C LEU A 79 -4.16 2.86 -9.20
N GLU A 80 -3.98 2.88 -7.89
CA GLU A 80 -3.95 4.11 -7.08
C GLU A 80 -2.83 5.04 -7.55
N GLN A 81 -1.63 4.51 -7.78
CA GLN A 81 -0.51 5.30 -8.32
C GLN A 81 -0.81 5.86 -9.72
N MET A 82 -1.46 5.10 -10.60
CA MET A 82 -1.84 5.58 -11.94
C MET A 82 -3.00 6.57 -11.89
N PHE A 83 -3.91 6.42 -10.93
CA PHE A 83 -4.96 7.38 -10.65
C PHE A 83 -4.37 8.70 -10.16
N GLU A 84 -3.43 8.68 -9.20
CA GLU A 84 -2.70 9.88 -8.75
C GLU A 84 -2.00 10.59 -9.91
N ILE A 85 -1.30 9.85 -10.78
CA ILE A 85 -0.63 10.43 -11.96
C ILE A 85 -1.64 11.07 -12.92
N ARG A 86 -2.79 10.42 -13.14
CA ARG A 86 -3.82 10.93 -14.03
C ARG A 86 -4.54 12.15 -13.43
N VAL A 87 -4.88 12.12 -12.15
CA VAL A 87 -5.48 13.25 -11.43
C VAL A 87 -4.50 14.44 -11.40
N ALA A 88 -3.22 14.19 -11.11
CA ALA A 88 -2.19 15.22 -11.17
C ALA A 88 -2.06 15.83 -12.58
N ARG A 89 -2.16 15.02 -13.64
CA ARG A 89 -2.13 15.51 -15.03
C ARG A 89 -3.33 16.41 -15.35
N VAL A 90 -4.53 16.05 -14.91
CA VAL A 90 -5.74 16.86 -15.11
C VAL A 90 -5.66 18.17 -14.32
N LEU A 91 -5.22 18.11 -13.06
CA LEU A 91 -5.00 19.31 -12.23
C LEU A 91 -3.98 20.25 -12.85
N ASN A 92 -2.86 19.72 -13.36
CA ASN A 92 -1.85 20.52 -14.04
C ASN A 92 -2.39 21.15 -15.34
N SER A 93 -3.24 20.43 -16.09
CA SER A 93 -3.91 20.97 -17.28
C SER A 93 -4.90 22.10 -16.93
N LEU A 94 -5.45 22.10 -15.73
CA LEU A 94 -6.31 23.17 -15.19
C LEU A 94 -5.51 24.26 -14.45
N GLN A 95 -4.18 24.21 -14.51
CA GLN A 95 -3.25 25.11 -13.81
C GLN A 95 -3.37 25.13 -12.28
N ILE A 96 -3.92 24.08 -11.66
CA ILE A 96 -4.01 23.97 -10.21
C ILE A 96 -2.71 23.32 -9.70
N PRO A 97 -1.83 24.06 -8.99
CA PRO A 97 -0.54 23.54 -8.55
C PRO A 97 -0.71 22.43 -7.52
N THR A 98 0.04 21.33 -7.68
CA THR A 98 -0.04 20.21 -6.74
C THR A 98 0.93 20.37 -5.56
N ALA A 99 0.71 19.64 -4.46
CA ALA A 99 1.56 19.70 -3.27
C ALA A 99 3.03 19.31 -3.54
N ARG A 100 3.30 18.52 -4.60
CA ARG A 100 4.66 18.18 -5.03
C ARG A 100 5.36 19.36 -5.68
N ASP A 101 4.66 20.08 -6.54
CA ASP A 101 5.19 21.24 -7.25
C ASP A 101 5.52 22.37 -6.27
N ILE A 102 4.68 22.56 -5.25
CA ILE A 102 4.92 23.53 -4.17
C ILE A 102 6.19 23.18 -3.39
N LYS A 103 6.41 21.89 -3.08
CA LYS A 103 7.63 21.43 -2.38
C LYS A 103 8.88 21.58 -3.25
N GLU A 104 8.78 21.30 -4.55
CA GLU A 104 9.91 21.46 -5.47
C GLU A 104 10.25 22.94 -5.67
N LEU A 105 9.25 23.80 -5.82
CA LEU A 105 9.42 25.24 -5.91
C LEU A 105 10.03 25.82 -4.63
N GLY A 106 9.57 25.38 -3.45
CA GLY A 106 10.16 25.75 -2.16
C GLY A 106 11.67 25.47 -2.09
N LYS A 107 12.10 24.27 -2.50
CA LYS A 107 13.54 23.93 -2.57
C LYS A 107 14.33 24.82 -3.53
N ARG A 108 13.74 25.16 -4.68
CA ARG A 108 14.38 26.06 -5.66
C ARG A 108 14.51 27.47 -5.09
N VAL A 109 13.49 27.96 -4.39
CA VAL A 109 13.50 29.27 -3.72
C VAL A 109 14.54 29.31 -2.59
N ASP A 110 14.64 28.27 -1.77
CA ASP A 110 15.67 28.18 -0.73
C ASP A 110 17.08 28.22 -1.33
N THR A 111 17.30 27.46 -2.40
CA THR A 111 18.59 27.43 -3.12
C THR A 111 18.93 28.79 -3.72
N LEU A 112 17.94 29.47 -4.33
CA LEU A 112 18.13 30.81 -4.88
C LEU A 112 18.40 31.84 -3.77
N SER A 113 17.68 31.75 -2.66
CA SER A 113 17.86 32.64 -1.50
C SER A 113 19.27 32.52 -0.95
N HIS A 114 19.77 31.29 -0.80
CA HIS A 114 21.16 31.06 -0.42
C HIS A 114 22.19 31.60 -1.42
N ALA A 115 21.90 31.55 -2.73
CA ALA A 115 22.79 32.13 -3.74
C ALA A 115 22.79 33.66 -3.70
N VAL A 116 21.63 34.29 -3.50
CA VAL A 116 21.49 35.75 -3.37
C VAL A 116 22.17 36.25 -2.10
N ASP A 117 22.00 35.56 -0.98
CA ASP A 117 22.66 35.91 0.29
C ASP A 117 24.18 35.86 0.17
N LYS A 118 24.72 34.84 -0.52
CA LYS A 118 26.16 34.73 -0.81
C LYS A 118 26.65 35.89 -1.67
N LEU A 119 25.94 36.22 -2.75
CA LEU A 119 26.30 37.34 -3.64
C LEU A 119 26.18 38.70 -2.94
N ASN A 120 25.20 38.87 -2.05
CA ASN A 120 25.04 40.08 -1.23
C ASN A 120 26.15 40.20 -0.17
N ALA A 121 26.53 39.11 0.48
CA ALA A 121 27.67 39.09 1.40
C ALA A 121 28.99 39.42 0.69
N GLU A 122 29.17 38.94 -0.54
CA GLU A 122 30.35 39.22 -1.37
C GLU A 122 30.37 40.68 -1.89
N LYS A 123 29.22 41.24 -2.27
CA LYS A 123 29.12 42.68 -2.58
C LYS A 123 29.34 43.58 -1.37
N ALA A 124 28.86 43.18 -0.19
CA ALA A 124 29.05 43.92 1.05
C ALA A 124 30.54 43.94 1.48
N SER A 125 31.25 42.84 1.29
CA SER A 125 32.70 42.78 1.55
C SER A 125 33.48 43.63 0.54
N ALA A 126 33.11 43.62 -0.75
CA ALA A 126 33.73 44.45 -1.78
C ALA A 126 33.52 45.97 -1.56
N LYS A 127 32.34 46.39 -1.07
CA LYS A 127 32.05 47.79 -0.74
C LYS A 127 32.83 48.26 0.50
N LYS A 128 33.06 47.38 1.47
CA LYS A 128 33.89 47.67 2.65
C LYS A 128 35.36 47.90 2.26
N VAL A 129 35.90 47.12 1.31
CA VAL A 129 37.27 47.30 0.80
C VAL A 129 37.42 48.59 -0.02
N ARG A 130 36.42 48.96 -0.85
CA ARG A 130 36.44 50.25 -1.57
C ARG A 130 36.32 51.48 -0.66
N SER A 131 35.58 51.40 0.43
CA SER A 131 35.50 52.48 1.43
C SER A 131 36.79 52.66 2.25
N ALA A 132 37.57 51.58 2.44
CA ALA A 132 38.89 51.65 3.08
C ALA A 132 39.96 52.27 2.16
N LYS A 133 39.83 52.15 0.83
CA LYS A 133 40.73 52.76 -0.16
C LYS A 133 40.48 54.27 -0.37
N LYS A 134 39.27 54.78 -0.10
CA LYS A 134 38.94 56.22 -0.25
C LYS A 134 39.33 57.08 0.96
N LYS A 135 39.64 56.48 2.11
CA LYS A 135 40.16 57.19 3.31
C LYS A 135 41.69 57.31 3.35
N SER A 136 42.40 56.71 2.39
CA SER A 136 43.88 56.71 2.36
C SER A 136 44.48 57.68 1.32
N ALA A 137 43.68 58.38 0.51
CA ALA A 137 44.17 59.31 -0.52
C ALA A 137 44.20 60.80 -0.10
N VAL A 138 43.81 61.14 1.13
CA VAL A 138 43.91 62.52 1.67
C VAL A 138 44.69 62.50 2.98
N LYS A 139 45.95 62.02 2.97
CA LYS A 139 46.90 62.35 4.04
C LYS A 139 48.38 62.14 3.68
N GLU A 140 48.74 62.30 2.41
CA GLU A 140 50.13 62.14 1.96
C GLU A 140 50.75 63.49 1.55
N LYS A 141 50.55 64.52 2.39
CA LYS A 141 51.40 65.73 2.42
C LYS A 141 51.44 66.31 3.84
N LYS A 142 52.24 65.73 4.74
CA LYS A 142 53.08 66.47 5.71
C LYS A 142 53.96 65.54 6.56
N ALA A 143 55.26 65.68 6.35
CA ALA A 143 56.30 65.79 7.37
C ALA A 143 56.38 64.73 8.49
N LYS A 144 57.26 63.75 8.29
CA LYS A 144 58.53 63.58 9.04
C LYS A 144 58.61 64.42 10.32
N ASN A 145 58.55 63.81 11.51
CA ASN A 145 59.50 63.95 12.64
C ASN A 145 59.02 63.25 13.94
N SER A 146 59.99 62.90 14.79
CA SER A 146 59.93 62.66 16.25
C SER A 146 59.74 61.23 16.80
N LYS A 147 60.89 60.53 16.78
CA LYS A 147 61.51 59.78 17.88
C LYS A 147 61.17 60.30 19.31
N LYS A 148 60.63 59.46 20.22
CA LYS A 148 61.15 59.18 21.60
C LYS A 148 60.23 58.30 22.51
N THR A 149 60.83 57.21 22.99
CA THR A 149 60.88 56.66 24.38
C THR A 149 59.65 56.36 25.26
N LYS A 150 59.61 55.07 25.66
CA LYS A 150 59.53 54.47 27.03
C LYS A 150 58.41 54.92 28.00
N LYS A 151 57.58 53.96 28.46
CA LYS A 151 57.58 53.50 29.87
C LYS A 151 56.93 52.12 30.06
N ARG A 152 57.54 51.36 30.99
CA ARG A 152 57.27 50.01 31.54
C ARG A 152 55.85 49.92 32.14
N LYS A 153 55.21 48.76 32.31
CA LYS A 153 55.57 47.71 33.31
C LYS A 153 54.71 46.43 33.16
N LYS A 154 55.40 45.28 33.25
CA LYS A 154 55.10 43.88 33.67
C LYS A 154 53.65 43.53 34.10
N THR A 155 53.11 42.31 33.93
CA THR A 155 53.62 40.96 34.32
C THR A 155 52.83 39.84 33.56
N LYS A 156 53.49 38.84 32.95
CA LYS A 156 53.62 37.42 33.42
C LYS A 156 52.26 36.71 33.58
N LYS A 157 51.90 35.61 32.91
CA LYS A 157 52.55 34.28 32.75
C LYS A 157 51.76 33.49 31.67
N THR A 158 52.39 32.93 30.62
CA THR A 158 52.81 31.50 30.46
C THR A 158 51.68 30.48 30.67
N GLY A 159 51.39 29.49 29.83
CA GLY A 159 52.00 28.93 28.62
C GLY A 159 51.09 27.77 28.16
N LYS A 160 50.83 27.60 26.87
CA LYS A 160 51.45 26.59 25.99
C LYS A 160 51.62 25.19 26.61
N LYS A 161 50.79 24.22 26.18
CA LYS A 161 51.13 22.80 26.06
C LYS A 161 50.13 22.13 25.08
N SER A 162 50.52 22.00 23.81
CA SER A 162 50.96 20.76 23.12
C SER A 162 49.76 19.89 22.68
N ALA A 163 49.48 19.82 21.37
CA ALA A 163 50.11 18.91 20.39
C ALA A 163 49.59 17.48 20.52
N GLY A 164 49.09 16.98 19.39
CA GLY A 164 48.19 15.83 19.30
C GLY A 164 48.83 14.46 19.46
N ARG A 165 47.98 13.44 19.34
CA ARG A 165 48.39 12.08 19.01
C ARG A 165 47.24 11.30 18.39
N LYS A 166 47.45 10.91 17.14
CA LYS A 166 46.73 9.83 16.45
C LYS A 166 46.79 8.55 17.29
N LYS A 167 45.71 7.76 17.32
CA LYS A 167 45.78 6.32 17.09
C LYS A 167 44.44 5.72 16.70
N ALA A 168 44.48 5.00 15.59
CA ALA A 168 43.46 4.07 15.11
C ALA A 168 43.45 2.77 15.93
N SER A 169 42.28 2.15 16.02
CA SER A 169 42.08 0.70 16.21
C SER A 169 40.86 0.30 15.37
N LYS A 170 41.06 -0.27 14.18
CA LYS A 170 41.14 -1.71 13.87
C LYS A 170 39.79 -2.45 13.98
N THR A 171 39.15 -2.62 12.83
CA THR A 171 38.92 -3.88 12.10
C THR A 171 38.75 -5.18 12.92
N ALA A 172 37.65 -5.92 12.69
CA ALA A 172 37.70 -7.21 11.97
C ALA A 172 36.36 -7.96 11.94
N THR A 173 35.91 -8.20 10.72
CA THR A 173 35.18 -9.37 10.22
C THR A 173 35.63 -10.70 10.84
N ARG A 174 34.68 -11.61 11.13
CA ARG A 174 34.95 -13.05 11.07
C ARG A 174 33.73 -13.87 10.63
N LYS A 175 33.89 -14.42 9.44
CA LYS A 175 33.12 -15.47 8.78
C LYS A 175 33.64 -16.85 9.26
N LYS A 176 32.76 -17.80 9.61
CA LYS A 176 32.92 -19.28 9.51
C LYS A 176 31.60 -19.90 10.01
N LYS A 177 30.75 -20.55 9.20
CA LYS A 177 30.85 -21.74 8.33
C LYS A 177 30.81 -23.08 9.10
N LYS A 178 29.70 -23.81 8.90
CA LYS A 178 29.54 -25.26 8.59
C LYS A 178 29.04 -26.26 9.66
N LYS A 179 28.11 -27.12 9.18
CA LYS A 179 27.62 -28.46 9.62
C LYS A 179 26.67 -28.43 10.83
N ALA A 180 25.56 -29.17 10.86
CA ALA A 180 25.23 -30.47 10.28
C ALA A 180 23.89 -30.45 9.52
#